data_AF-A0A4V2QZS2-F1
#
_entry.id   AF-A0A4V2QZS2-F1
#
_cell.length_a   1.000
_cell.length_b   1.000
_cell.length_c   1.000
_cell.angle_alpha   90.00
_cell.angle_beta   90.00
_cell.angle_gamma   90.00
#
_symmetry.space_group_name_H-M   'P 1'
#
loop_
_entity.id
_entity.type
_entity.pdbx_description
1 polymer ?
#
loop_
_entity_poly.entity_id
_entity_poly.type
_entity_poly.pdbx_seq_one_letter_code
_entity_poly.pdbx_strand_id
1 'polypeptide(L)'
;MDNFKNDTASASMDVAKLVEDTIFWFEQRIEMLNDIIEAEGTVVLASSKGTDTELNDEQSRAFRVGLATAISIIGAFPLSLDQPTYSLDIGELEA
;
A
#
# COMPACT_ATOMS: atom_id res chain seq x y z
N MET A 1 -17.51 -39.23 11.90
CA MET A 1 -16.87 -38.37 12.90
C MET A 1 -15.61 -37.86 12.24
N ASP A 2 -15.72 -36.77 11.50
CA ASP A 2 -14.60 -36.22 10.74
C ASP A 2 -13.71 -35.42 11.67
N ASN A 3 -12.50 -35.94 11.88
CA ASN A 3 -11.41 -35.26 12.56
C ASN A 3 -10.86 -34.18 11.62
N PHE A 4 -11.49 -33.02 11.57
CA PHE A 4 -10.83 -31.83 11.06
C PHE A 4 -9.72 -31.46 12.05
N LYS A 5 -8.50 -31.91 11.76
CA LYS A 5 -7.30 -31.33 12.35
C LYS A 5 -7.29 -29.87 11.94
N ASN A 6 -7.46 -29.00 12.93
CA ASN A 6 -7.33 -27.56 12.79
C ASN A 6 -5.83 -27.29 12.57
N ASP A 7 -5.35 -27.48 11.34
CA ASP A 7 -3.95 -27.24 10.96
C ASP A 7 -3.75 -25.72 10.82
N THR A 8 -3.71 -25.05 11.97
CA THR A 8 -3.38 -23.63 12.04
C THR A 8 -1.94 -23.45 11.57
N ALA A 9 -1.74 -22.87 10.38
CA ALA A 9 -0.43 -22.45 9.92
C ALA A 9 0.07 -21.30 10.81
N SER A 10 1.08 -21.57 11.63
CA SER A 10 1.73 -20.54 12.46
C SER A 10 2.97 -20.00 11.75
N ALA A 11 3.00 -18.70 11.46
CA ALA A 11 4.24 -18.02 11.10
C ALA A 11 5.12 -17.84 12.33
N SER A 12 6.45 -17.77 12.14
CA SER A 12 7.34 -17.40 13.24
C SER A 12 7.11 -15.94 13.64
N MET A 13 7.44 -15.61 14.88
CA MET A 13 7.29 -14.24 15.39
C MET A 13 8.11 -13.22 14.57
N ASP A 14 9.25 -13.63 14.03
CA ASP A 14 10.06 -12.80 13.14
C ASP A 14 9.33 -12.48 11.83
N VAL A 15 8.56 -13.43 11.29
CA VAL A 15 7.74 -13.22 10.08
C VAL A 15 6.56 -12.29 10.39
N ALA A 16 5.89 -12.47 11.53
CA ALA A 16 4.82 -11.57 11.95
C ALA A 16 5.31 -10.13 12.09
N LYS A 17 6.47 -9.93 12.74
CA LYS A 17 7.09 -8.62 12.87
C LYS A 17 7.48 -8.00 11.52
N LEU A 18 8.01 -8.79 10.60
CA LEU A 18 8.34 -8.31 9.25
C LEU A 18 7.08 -7.82 8.50
N VAL A 19 5.96 -8.53 8.67
CA VAL A 19 4.68 -8.13 8.08
C VAL A 19 4.18 -6.83 8.70
N GLU A 20 4.19 -6.70 10.03
CA GLU A 20 3.82 -5.46 10.74
C GLU A 20 4.69 -4.27 10.30
N ASP A 21 6.02 -4.43 10.26
CA ASP A 21 6.95 -3.38 9.84
C ASP A 21 6.68 -2.96 8.37
N THR A 22 6.31 -3.92 7.51
CA THR A 22 5.98 -3.66 6.11
C THR A 22 4.66 -2.91 5.97
N ILE A 23 3.63 -3.29 6.73
CA ILE A 23 2.33 -2.60 6.77
C ILE A 23 2.56 -1.15 7.22
N PHE A 24 3.25 -0.95 8.33
CA PHE A 24 3.53 0.38 8.85
C PHE A 24 4.31 1.24 7.84
N TRP A 25 5.36 0.69 7.22
CA TRP A 25 6.11 1.41 6.18
C TRP A 25 5.22 1.82 5.00
N PHE A 26 4.31 0.95 4.59
CA PHE A 26 3.37 1.24 3.50
C PHE A 26 2.37 2.33 3.88
N GLU A 27 1.76 2.25 5.07
CA GLU A 27 0.81 3.25 5.57
C GLU A 27 1.45 4.65 5.64
N GLN A 28 2.65 4.76 6.22
CA GLN A 28 3.39 6.03 6.27
C GLN A 28 3.68 6.61 4.88
N ARG A 29 3.89 5.74 3.87
CA ARG A 29 4.11 6.18 2.49
C ARG A 29 2.84 6.68 1.83
N ILE A 30 1.71 6.00 2.05
CA ILE A 30 0.41 6.45 1.54
C ILE A 30 0.00 7.77 2.18
N GLU A 31 0.20 7.93 3.49
CA GLU A 31 -0.02 9.19 4.21
C GLU A 31 0.78 10.34 3.58
N MET A 32 2.10 10.15 3.40
CA MET A 32 2.97 11.15 2.77
C MET A 32 2.51 11.53 1.34
N LEU A 33 2.01 10.57 0.56
CA LEU A 33 1.51 10.85 -0.79
C LEU A 33 0.18 11.61 -0.75
N ASN A 34 -0.70 11.32 0.22
CA ASN A 34 -1.92 12.10 0.44
C ASN A 34 -1.61 13.54 0.85
N ASP A 35 -0.61 13.77 1.69
CA ASP A 35 -0.16 15.12 2.04
C ASP A 35 0.26 15.91 0.78
N ILE A 36 0.95 15.27 -0.18
CA ILE A 36 1.35 15.92 -1.46
C ILE A 36 0.12 16.26 -2.31
N ILE A 37 -0.91 15.42 -2.28
CA ILE A 37 -2.17 15.64 -3.00
C ILE A 37 -2.92 16.84 -2.42
N GLU A 38 -2.94 16.99 -1.09
CA GLU A 38 -3.66 18.06 -0.39
C GLU A 38 -2.85 19.36 -0.28
N ALA A 39 -1.53 19.31 -0.44
CA ALA A 39 -0.66 20.48 -0.37
C ALA A 39 -1.03 21.54 -1.42
N GLU A 40 -1.05 22.81 -0.99
CA GLU A 40 -1.21 23.96 -1.87
C GLU A 40 0.11 24.32 -2.60
N GLY A 41 0.01 25.07 -3.70
CA GLY A 41 1.17 25.56 -4.45
C GLY A 41 1.64 24.66 -5.60
N THR A 42 2.84 24.93 -6.11
CA THR A 42 3.49 24.20 -7.22
C THR A 42 4.24 22.97 -6.70
N VAL A 43 4.19 21.89 -7.48
CA VAL A 43 4.92 20.66 -7.17
C VAL A 43 6.37 20.81 -7.63
N VAL A 44 7.32 20.46 -6.77
CA VAL A 44 8.75 20.45 -7.09
C VAL A 44 9.23 19.01 -7.15
N LEU A 45 9.78 18.61 -8.29
CA LEU A 45 10.39 17.30 -8.50
C LEU A 45 11.87 17.36 -8.13
N ALA A 46 12.22 16.73 -7.02
CA ALA A 46 13.61 16.68 -6.55
C ALA A 46 14.49 15.86 -7.52
N SER A 47 15.66 16.39 -7.85
CA SER A 47 16.61 15.74 -8.76
C SER A 47 17.89 15.34 -8.04
N SER A 48 18.30 14.08 -8.18
CA SER A 48 19.61 13.64 -7.69
C SER A 48 20.79 14.19 -8.49
N LYS A 49 20.53 14.86 -9.63
CA LYS A 49 21.54 15.39 -10.56
C LYS A 49 21.68 16.90 -10.55
N GLY A 50 21.06 17.60 -9.61
CA GLY A 50 21.47 18.94 -9.22
C GLY A 50 20.41 20.03 -9.31
N THR A 51 19.46 19.96 -10.24
CA THR A 51 18.38 20.96 -10.31
C THR A 51 17.01 20.32 -10.17
N ASP A 52 16.34 20.72 -9.11
CA ASP A 52 14.93 20.44 -8.90
C ASP A 52 14.10 21.12 -9.99
N THR A 53 13.04 20.44 -10.41
CA THR A 53 12.16 20.93 -11.47
C THR A 53 10.82 21.33 -10.85
N GLU A 54 10.53 22.62 -10.86
CA GLU A 54 9.22 23.14 -10.47
C GLU A 54 8.22 22.98 -11.62
N LEU A 55 7.10 22.31 -11.32
CA LEU A 55 6.01 22.14 -12.26
C LEU A 55 5.12 23.38 -12.25
N ASN A 56 4.60 23.76 -13.42
CA ASN A 56 3.58 24.81 -13.49
C ASN A 56 2.25 24.37 -12.87
N ASP A 57 1.27 25.28 -12.78
CA ASP A 57 -0.03 25.02 -12.13
C ASP A 57 -0.82 23.84 -12.75
N GLU A 58 -0.79 23.72 -14.09
CA GLU A 58 -1.49 22.65 -14.80
C GLU A 58 -0.81 21.30 -14.57
N GLN A 59 0.52 21.28 -14.69
CA GLN A 59 1.34 20.09 -14.46
C GLN A 59 1.26 19.63 -13.00
N SER A 60 1.28 20.55 -12.04
CA SER A 60 1.13 20.26 -10.61
C SER A 60 -0.22 19.63 -10.30
N ARG A 61 -1.30 20.16 -10.92
CA ARG A 61 -2.64 19.60 -10.78
C ARG A 61 -2.74 18.20 -11.40
N ALA A 62 -2.22 18.03 -12.61
CA ALA A 62 -2.20 16.74 -13.28
C ALA A 62 -1.40 15.71 -12.48
N PHE A 63 -0.28 16.11 -11.89
CA PHE A 63 0.54 15.27 -11.02
C PHE A 63 -0.23 14.80 -9.78
N ARG A 64 -0.89 15.71 -9.06
CA ARG A 64 -1.72 15.38 -7.88
C ARG A 64 -2.88 14.44 -8.23
N VAL A 65 -3.58 14.70 -9.35
CA VAL A 65 -4.64 13.80 -9.84
C VAL A 65 -4.09 12.42 -10.19
N GLY A 66 -2.91 12.37 -10.81
CA GLY A 66 -2.21 11.12 -11.11
C GLY A 66 -1.86 10.33 -9.85
N LEU A 67 -1.34 11.00 -8.81
CA LEU A 67 -1.07 10.38 -7.51
C LEU A 67 -2.36 9.86 -6.86
N ALA A 68 -3.42 10.66 -6.80
CA ALA A 68 -4.70 10.24 -6.23
C ALA A 68 -5.27 9.00 -6.95
N THR A 69 -5.15 8.97 -8.29
CA THR A 69 -5.56 7.83 -9.10
C THR A 69 -4.73 6.59 -8.76
N ALA A 70 -3.40 6.73 -8.67
CA ALA A 70 -2.51 5.62 -8.32
C ALA A 70 -2.80 5.05 -6.93
N ILE A 71 -3.02 5.92 -5.92
CA ILE A 71 -3.43 5.50 -4.57
C ILE A 71 -4.79 4.80 -4.62
N SER A 72 -5.75 5.27 -5.40
CA SER A 72 -7.07 4.60 -5.48
C SER A 72 -7.01 3.18 -6.05
N ILE A 73 -6.01 2.88 -6.89
CA ILE A 73 -5.83 1.57 -7.54
C ILE A 73 -4.94 0.65 -6.71
N ILE A 74 -3.87 1.19 -6.12
CA ILE A 74 -2.75 0.41 -5.54
C ILE A 74 -2.58 0.66 -4.03
N GLY A 75 -3.15 1.76 -3.52
CA GLY A 75 -3.00 2.21 -2.14
C GLY A 75 -3.75 1.39 -1.10
N ALA A 76 -4.61 0.46 -1.52
CA ALA A 76 -5.18 -0.53 -0.61
C ALA A 76 -4.17 -1.68 -0.41
N PHE A 77 -3.50 -1.71 0.74
CA PHE A 77 -2.64 -2.84 1.07
C PHE A 77 -3.49 -4.11 1.24
N PRO A 78 -3.23 -5.20 0.52
CA PRO A 78 -4.07 -6.40 0.55
C PRO A 78 -3.95 -7.23 1.84
N LEU A 79 -3.05 -6.85 2.77
CA LEU A 79 -2.75 -7.59 4.00
C LEU A 79 -3.18 -6.83 5.26
N SER A 80 -4.25 -6.04 5.20
CA SER A 80 -4.85 -5.49 6.42
C SER A 80 -5.18 -6.66 7.36
N LEU A 81 -4.45 -6.77 8.47
CA LEU A 81 -4.65 -7.81 9.48
C LEU A 81 -6.03 -7.70 10.16
N ASP A 82 -6.70 -6.56 9.98
CA ASP A 82 -8.05 -6.30 10.46
C ASP A 82 -9.14 -6.88 9.54
N GLN A 83 -8.78 -7.30 8.32
CA GLN A 83 -9.74 -7.98 7.46
C GLN A 83 -9.82 -9.46 7.86
N PRO A 84 -11.03 -9.99 8.10
CA PRO A 84 -11.19 -11.42 8.30
C PRO A 84 -10.62 -12.12 7.06
N THR A 85 -9.61 -12.97 7.27
CA THR A 85 -9.12 -13.88 6.24
C THR A 85 -10.28 -14.75 5.83
N TYR A 86 -10.89 -14.45 4.68
CA TYR A 86 -11.73 -15.43 4.01
C TYR A 86 -10.83 -16.63 3.74
N SER A 87 -11.18 -17.77 4.32
CA SER A 87 -10.55 -19.04 4.00
C SER A 87 -10.68 -19.23 2.49
N LEU A 88 -9.58 -19.02 1.76
CA LEU A 88 -9.47 -19.48 0.40
C LEU A 88 -9.57 -21.00 0.48
N ASP A 89 -10.71 -21.53 0.05
CA ASP A 89 -10.88 -22.97 -0.10
C ASP A 89 -10.02 -23.40 -1.29
N ILE A 90 -8.80 -23.85 -1.00
CA ILE A 90 -7.84 -24.33 -2.00
C ILE A 90 -8.41 -25.56 -2.75
N GLY A 91 -9.51 -26.16 -2.27
CA GLY A 91 -10.26 -27.19 -2.97
C GLY A 91 -10.96 -26.75 -4.26
N GLU A 92 -11.17 -25.45 -4.50
CA GLU A 92 -11.78 -24.95 -5.75
C GLU A 92 -10.76 -24.65 -6.87
N LEU A 93 -9.46 -24.66 -6.58
CA LEU A 93 -8.40 -24.43 -7.58
C LEU A 93 -7.88 -25.72 -8.24
N GLU A 94 -8.32 -26.89 -7.77
CA GLU A 94 -8.02 -28.20 -8.36
C GLU A 94 -9.23 -28.83 -9.07
N ALA A 95 -9.90 -28.07 -9.96
CA ALA A 95 -10.93 -28.58 -10.89
C ALA A 95 -10.45 -28.58 -12.35
#